data_AF-A0A2K0XCX1-F1
#
_entry.id   AF-A0A2K0XCX1-F1
#
_cell.length_a   1.000
_cell.length_b   1.000
_cell.length_c   1.000
_cell.angle_alpha   90.00
_cell.angle_beta   90.00
_cell.angle_gamma   90.00
#
_symmetry.space_group_name_H-M   'P 1'
#
loop_
_entity.id
_entity.type
_entity.pdbx_description
1 polymer ?
#
loop_
_entity_poly.entity_id
_entity_poly.type
_entity_poly.pdbx_seq_one_letter_code
_entity_poly.pdbx_strand_id
1 'polypeptide(L)'
;MDEMYLSMFSENQKLSIMSVLLEIIYGDGKVDYREVSFFNTLSKELGLGDDAIDKIKRKSVLLSLLDIKSFTTEQKKQLAMLMDKTIKIDEDININEVVIYEVVISFCHIDIPFQS
;
A
#
# COMPACT_ATOMS: atom_id res chain seq x y z
N MET A 1 -13.97 1.52 7.40
CA MET A 1 -12.94 2.54 7.75
C MET A 1 -13.61 3.84 8.22
N ASP A 2 -12.95 4.69 9.00
CA ASP A 2 -13.52 5.97 9.50
C ASP A 2 -13.55 7.06 8.40
N GLU A 3 -14.53 7.98 8.38
CA GLU A 3 -14.69 9.02 7.33
C GLU A 3 -13.44 9.90 7.15
N MET A 4 -12.67 10.07 8.23
CA MET A 4 -11.39 10.77 8.24
C MET A 4 -10.37 10.15 7.26
N TYR A 5 -10.43 8.84 7.04
CA TYR A 5 -9.47 8.12 6.20
C TYR A 5 -9.70 8.37 4.70
N LEU A 6 -10.97 8.47 4.30
CA LEU A 6 -11.38 8.78 2.93
C LEU A 6 -10.92 10.17 2.47
N SER A 7 -10.84 11.12 3.40
CA SER A 7 -10.43 12.51 3.14
C SER A 7 -8.93 12.77 3.40
N MET A 8 -8.23 11.86 4.09
CA MET A 8 -6.81 12.02 4.42
C MET A 8 -5.90 12.03 3.19
N PHE A 9 -6.28 11.34 2.12
CA PHE A 9 -5.48 11.20 0.90
C PHE A 9 -6.21 11.74 -0.32
N SER A 10 -5.49 12.44 -1.21
CA SER A 10 -6.02 12.76 -2.54
C SER A 10 -6.14 11.49 -3.39
N GLU A 11 -6.90 11.54 -4.49
CA GLU A 11 -7.04 10.39 -5.40
C GLU A 11 -5.68 9.88 -5.89
N ASN A 12 -4.77 10.76 -6.28
CA ASN A 12 -3.42 10.37 -6.71
C ASN A 12 -2.62 9.71 -5.58
N GLN A 13 -2.75 10.20 -4.34
CA GLN A 13 -2.07 9.60 -3.19
C GLN A 13 -2.62 8.19 -2.91
N LYS A 14 -3.94 8.01 -3.00
CA LYS A 14 -4.59 6.69 -2.89
C LYS A 14 -4.07 5.74 -3.97
N LEU A 15 -3.95 6.18 -5.22
CA LEU A 15 -3.37 5.37 -6.29
C LEU A 15 -1.90 5.01 -6.03
N SER A 16 -1.09 5.93 -5.48
CA SER A 16 0.30 5.66 -5.08
C SER A 16 0.39 4.62 -3.97
N ILE A 17 -0.48 4.71 -2.97
CA ILE A 17 -0.57 3.72 -1.88
C ILE A 17 -0.91 2.36 -2.47
N MET A 18 -2.00 2.26 -3.24
CA MET A 18 -2.43 0.99 -3.82
C MET A 18 -1.39 0.39 -4.76
N SER A 19 -0.62 1.21 -5.47
CA SER A 19 0.51 0.76 -6.30
C SER A 19 1.61 0.08 -5.46
N VAL A 20 1.96 0.62 -4.30
CA VAL A 20 2.94 -0.02 -3.39
C VAL A 20 2.38 -1.29 -2.76
N LEU A 21 1.12 -1.27 -2.32
CA LEU A 21 0.48 -2.46 -1.74
C LEU A 21 0.40 -3.60 -2.76
N LEU A 22 0.21 -3.29 -4.04
CA LEU A 22 0.20 -4.28 -5.10
C LEU A 22 1.57 -4.96 -5.27
N GLU A 23 2.67 -4.20 -5.17
CA GLU A 23 4.02 -4.78 -5.21
C GLU A 23 4.28 -5.69 -4.01
N ILE A 24 3.77 -5.34 -2.82
CA ILE A 24 3.85 -6.20 -1.63
C ILE A 24 3.12 -7.52 -1.89
N ILE A 25 1.85 -7.48 -2.31
CA ILE A 25 1.03 -8.67 -2.60
C ILE A 25 1.68 -9.57 -3.66
N TYR A 26 2.37 -9.00 -4.65
CA TYR A 26 3.08 -9.80 -5.66
C TYR A 26 4.49 -10.24 -5.22
N GLY A 27 4.95 -9.84 -4.04
CA GLY A 27 6.33 -9.99 -3.59
C GLY A 27 6.80 -11.44 -3.53
N ASP A 28 5.94 -12.36 -3.14
CA ASP A 28 6.25 -13.79 -3.03
C ASP A 28 6.02 -14.58 -4.34
N GLY A 29 5.43 -13.94 -5.35
CA GLY A 29 5.06 -14.53 -6.64
C GLY A 29 3.80 -15.40 -6.63
N LYS A 30 3.06 -15.47 -5.52
CA LYS A 30 1.79 -16.20 -5.37
C LYS A 30 0.73 -15.25 -4.84
N VAL A 31 -0.32 -15.04 -5.63
CA VAL A 31 -1.44 -14.24 -5.16
C VAL A 31 -2.59 -15.15 -4.72
N ASP A 32 -2.94 -15.05 -3.45
CA ASP A 32 -4.08 -15.73 -2.83
C ASP A 32 -5.38 -14.91 -2.92
N TYR A 33 -6.52 -15.59 -2.84
CA TYR A 33 -7.83 -14.95 -2.89
C TYR A 33 -8.04 -13.95 -1.74
N ARG A 34 -7.41 -14.16 -0.57
CA ARG A 34 -7.51 -13.25 0.59
C ARG A 34 -6.89 -11.90 0.29
N GLU A 35 -5.73 -11.87 -0.35
CA GLU A 35 -5.02 -10.65 -0.72
C GLU A 35 -5.77 -9.87 -1.79
N VAL A 36 -6.29 -10.56 -2.81
CA VAL A 36 -7.15 -9.96 -3.85
C VAL A 36 -8.42 -9.38 -3.23
N SER A 37 -9.04 -10.11 -2.31
CA SER A 37 -10.25 -9.66 -1.60
C SER A 37 -9.97 -8.41 -0.76
N PHE A 38 -8.86 -8.40 -0.02
CA PHE A 38 -8.41 -7.25 0.75
C PHE A 38 -8.15 -6.05 -0.16
N PHE A 39 -7.39 -6.21 -1.24
CA PHE A 39 -7.06 -5.14 -2.17
C PHE A 39 -8.32 -4.51 -2.78
N ASN A 40 -9.26 -5.34 -3.24
CA ASN A 40 -10.52 -4.87 -3.80
C ASN A 40 -11.39 -4.15 -2.76
N THR A 41 -11.41 -4.65 -1.52
CA THR A 41 -12.14 -4.02 -0.42
C THR A 41 -11.53 -2.66 -0.10
N LEU A 42 -10.22 -2.58 0.06
CA LEU A 42 -9.49 -1.35 0.33
C LEU A 42 -9.67 -0.32 -0.80
N SER A 43 -9.63 -0.75 -2.07
CA SER A 43 -9.88 0.12 -3.22
C SER A 43 -11.25 0.80 -3.13
N LYS A 44 -12.30 0.04 -2.79
CA LYS A 44 -13.65 0.56 -2.56
C LYS A 44 -13.73 1.47 -1.35
N GLU A 45 -13.10 1.09 -0.24
CA GLU A 45 -13.07 1.91 0.98
C GLU A 45 -12.32 3.23 0.79
N LEU A 46 -11.36 3.30 -0.14
CA LEU A 46 -10.70 4.54 -0.53
C LEU A 46 -11.52 5.39 -1.52
N GLY A 47 -12.69 4.90 -1.94
CA GLY A 47 -13.57 5.57 -2.90
C GLY A 47 -12.97 5.64 -4.30
N LEU A 48 -12.11 4.67 -4.66
CA LEU A 48 -11.56 4.58 -6.01
C LEU A 48 -12.60 3.94 -6.94
N GLY A 49 -12.72 4.46 -8.16
CA GLY A 49 -13.68 3.97 -9.15
C GLY A 49 -13.32 2.60 -9.72
N ASP A 50 -14.22 2.02 -10.52
CA ASP A 50 -14.02 0.69 -11.13
C ASP A 50 -12.77 0.60 -12.04
N ASP A 51 -12.28 1.74 -12.53
CA ASP A 51 -11.07 1.85 -13.37
C ASP A 51 -9.76 1.94 -12.57
N ALA A 52 -9.84 1.90 -11.24
CA ALA A 52 -8.69 2.10 -10.36
C ALA A 52 -7.60 1.06 -10.58
N ILE A 53 -7.96 -0.20 -10.79
CA ILE A 53 -6.97 -1.27 -10.96
C ILE A 53 -6.12 -1.06 -12.22
N ASP A 54 -6.72 -0.56 -13.30
CA ASP A 54 -6.01 -0.23 -14.53
C ASP A 54 -5.13 1.01 -14.37
N LYS A 55 -5.58 2.00 -13.60
CA LYS A 55 -4.76 3.17 -13.23
C LYS A 55 -3.56 2.74 -12.39
N ILE A 56 -3.76 1.88 -11.40
CA ILE A 56 -2.71 1.37 -10.50
C ILE A 56 -1.67 0.59 -11.29
N LYS A 57 -2.09 -0.36 -12.14
CA LYS A 57 -1.18 -1.18 -12.97
C LYS A 57 -0.36 -0.36 -13.98
N ARG A 58 -0.86 0.79 -14.42
CA ARG A 58 -0.14 1.69 -15.33
C ARG A 58 0.76 2.70 -14.62
N LYS A 59 0.58 2.88 -13.31
CA LYS A 59 1.37 3.84 -12.53
C LYS A 59 2.72 3.24 -12.21
N SER A 60 3.79 4.00 -12.47
CA SER A 60 5.14 3.60 -12.09
C SER A 60 5.27 3.62 -10.58
N VAL A 61 5.66 2.48 -9.99
CA VAL A 61 5.92 2.37 -8.56
C VAL A 61 6.99 3.37 -8.10
N LEU A 62 7.99 3.66 -8.94
CA LEU A 62 9.02 4.66 -8.63
C LEU A 62 8.44 6.07 -8.49
N LEU A 63 7.45 6.42 -9.33
CA LEU A 63 6.73 7.69 -9.20
C LEU A 63 5.80 7.66 -7.98
N SER A 64 5.17 6.53 -7.68
CA SER A 64 4.40 6.34 -6.45
C SER A 64 5.26 6.59 -5.20
N LEU A 65 6.50 6.10 -5.18
CA LEU A 65 7.43 6.33 -4.07
C LEU A 65 7.80 7.81 -3.92
N LEU A 66 7.99 8.55 -5.02
CA LEU A 66 8.23 10.00 -4.98
C LEU A 66 7.02 10.74 -4.40
N ASP A 67 5.81 10.36 -4.80
CA ASP A 67 4.57 10.92 -4.24
C ASP A 67 4.49 10.64 -2.74
N ILE A 68 4.74 9.39 -2.31
CA ILE A 68 4.69 8.96 -0.90
C ILE A 68 5.75 9.68 -0.06
N LYS A 69 6.94 9.93 -0.60
CA LYS A 69 7.99 10.66 0.11
C LYS A 69 7.54 12.04 0.60
N SER A 70 6.63 12.68 -0.16
CA SER A 70 6.05 13.99 0.14
C SER A 70 4.89 13.97 1.15
N PHE A 71 4.45 12.79 1.60
CA PHE A 71 3.35 12.66 2.55
C PHE A 71 3.67 13.32 3.88
N THR A 72 2.63 13.78 4.57
CA THR A 72 2.74 14.23 5.96
C THR A 72 3.15 13.07 6.88
N THR A 73 3.64 13.39 8.07
CA THR A 73 3.97 12.37 9.07
C THR A 73 2.79 11.44 9.37
N GLU A 74 1.58 11.98 9.48
CA GLU A 74 0.39 11.16 9.76
C GLU A 74 0.04 10.24 8.58
N GLN A 75 0.08 10.77 7.36
CA GLN A 75 -0.13 9.97 6.15
C GLN A 75 0.88 8.83 6.03
N LYS A 76 2.15 9.07 6.38
CA LYS A 76 3.21 8.04 6.40
C LYS A 76 2.96 6.95 7.44
N LYS A 77 2.49 7.32 8.63
CA LYS A 77 2.09 6.36 9.67
C LYS A 77 0.96 5.45 9.17
N GLN A 78 -0.05 6.05 8.56
CA GLN A 78 -1.17 5.28 8.00
C GLN A 78 -0.74 4.34 6.88
N LEU A 79 0.15 4.77 5.99
CA LEU A 79 0.74 3.88 4.98
C LEU A 79 1.50 2.71 5.62
N ALA A 80 2.36 2.96 6.62
CA ALA A 80 3.09 1.90 7.30
C ALA A 80 2.16 0.86 7.92
N MET A 81 1.04 1.30 8.52
CA MET A 81 0.01 0.40 9.05
C MET A 81 -0.71 -0.40 7.96
N LEU A 82 -0.95 0.19 6.78
CA LEU A 82 -1.54 -0.53 5.64
C LEU A 82 -0.59 -1.58 5.07
N MET A 83 0.69 -1.24 4.91
CA MET A 83 1.70 -2.19 4.44
C MET A 83 1.83 -3.35 5.44
N ASP A 84 1.92 -3.07 6.75
CA ASP A 84 1.99 -4.10 7.80
C ASP A 84 0.78 -5.05 7.76
N LYS A 85 -0.43 -4.48 7.64
CA LYS A 85 -1.65 -5.27 7.47
C LYS A 85 -1.64 -6.11 6.21
N THR A 86 -1.08 -5.60 5.12
CA THR A 86 -1.03 -6.29 3.82
C THR A 86 -0.14 -7.53 3.89
N ILE A 87 1.03 -7.41 4.51
CA ILE A 87 1.99 -8.51 4.70
C ILE A 87 1.43 -9.63 5.58
N LYS A 88 0.49 -9.31 6.48
CA LYS A 88 -0.08 -10.25 7.45
C LYS A 88 -1.45 -10.80 7.03
N ILE A 89 -1.86 -10.62 5.77
CA ILE A 89 -3.17 -11.07 5.28
C ILE A 89 -3.25 -12.59 5.25
N ASP A 90 -2.21 -13.22 4.73
CA ASP A 90 -1.98 -14.63 4.93
C ASP A 90 -1.00 -14.84 6.09
N GLU A 91 -1.06 -16.01 6.72
CA GLU A 91 -0.25 -16.30 7.91
C GLU A 91 1.20 -16.69 7.52
N ASP A 92 1.63 -16.41 6.28
CA ASP A 92 2.92 -16.83 5.72
C ASP A 92 3.72 -15.63 5.20
N ILE A 93 4.33 -14.89 6.13
CA ILE A 93 5.13 -13.70 5.82
C ILE A 93 6.32 -14.07 4.93
N ASN A 94 6.36 -13.48 3.73
CA ASN A 94 7.45 -13.69 2.79
C ASN A 94 8.59 -12.67 2.97
N ILE A 95 9.84 -13.11 2.77
CA ILE A 95 11.01 -12.22 2.86
C ILE A 95 10.96 -11.06 1.86
N ASN A 96 10.41 -11.27 0.65
CA ASN A 96 10.33 -10.24 -0.37
C ASN A 96 9.33 -9.14 -0.01
N GLU A 97 8.22 -9.50 0.64
CA GLU A 97 7.23 -8.54 1.14
C GLU A 97 7.85 -7.61 2.19
N VAL A 98 8.60 -8.20 3.12
CA VAL A 98 9.34 -7.47 4.16
C VAL A 98 10.41 -6.58 3.53
N VAL A 99 11.15 -7.07 2.54
CA VAL A 99 12.15 -6.25 1.81
C VAL A 99 11.50 -5.07 1.10
N ILE A 100 10.32 -5.26 0.47
CA ILE A 100 9.58 -4.16 -0.16
C ILE A 100 9.17 -3.13 0.89
N TYR A 101 8.65 -3.57 2.04
CA TYR A 101 8.35 -2.69 3.17
C TYR A 101 9.57 -1.86 3.58
N GLU A 102 10.72 -2.52 3.79
CA GLU A 102 11.97 -1.88 4.21
C GLU A 102 12.45 -0.84 3.19
N VAL A 103 12.34 -1.13 1.89
CA VAL A 103 12.69 -0.18 0.82
C VAL A 103 11.77 1.05 0.88
N VAL A 104 10.46 0.85 1.06
CA VAL A 104 9.49 1.95 1.10
C VAL A 104 9.76 2.85 2.31
N ILE A 105 9.92 2.29 3.51
CA ILE A 105 10.15 3.09 4.72
C ILE A 105 11.48 3.84 4.66
N SER A 106 12.53 3.21 4.12
CA SER A 106 13.86 3.80 3.99
C SER A 106 13.84 4.97 2.99
N PHE A 107 13.29 4.75 1.80
CA PHE A 107 13.24 5.76 0.75
C PHE A 107 12.34 6.95 1.11
N CYS A 108 11.21 6.68 1.76
CA CYS A 108 10.20 7.68 2.10
C CYS A 108 10.45 8.35 3.46
N HIS A 109 11.50 7.94 4.20
CA HIS A 109 11.81 8.42 5.54
C HIS A 109 10.61 8.23 6.50
N ILE A 110 10.18 6.98 6.64
CA ILE A 110 9.11 6.56 7.55
C ILE A 110 9.77 5.83 8.72
N ASP A 111 9.72 6.43 9.91
CA ASP A 111 10.37 5.89 11.12
C ASP A 111 9.49 4.84 11.83
N ILE A 112 8.96 3.87 11.08
CA ILE A 112 8.18 2.75 11.61
C ILE A 112 8.77 1.47 11.02
N PRO A 113 9.58 0.71 11.78
CA PRO A 113 10.08 -0.57 11.32
C PRO A 113 8.94 -1.59 11.27
N PHE A 114 9.08 -2.60 10.40
CA PHE A 114 8.16 -3.72 10.37
C PHE A 114 8.21 -4.47 11.71
N GLN A 115 7.04 -4.88 12.21
CA GLN A 115 6.92 -5.68 13.43
C GLN A 115 6.35 -7.03 13.05
N SER A 116 7.19 -8.07 12.99
CA SER A 116 6.78 -9.45 12.74
C SER A 116 5.85 -9.99 13.82
#